data_AF-A0A929J0Q4-F1
#
_entry.id   AF-A0A929J0Q4-F1
#
_cell.length_a   1.000
_cell.length_b   1.000
_cell.length_c   1.000
_cell.angle_alpha   90.00
_cell.angle_beta   90.00
_cell.angle_gamma   90.00
#
_symmetry.space_group_name_H-M   'P 1'
#
loop_
_entity.id
_entity.type
_entity.pdbx_description
1 polymer ?
#
loop_
_entity_poly.entity_id
_entity_poly.type
_entity_poly.pdbx_seq_one_letter_code
_entity_poly.pdbx_strand_id
1 'polypeptide(L)' 'MIVVTGGAGFIGSNIVKGLNKRGYTKILVVDNLTKG' A
#
# COMPACT_ATOMS: atom_id res chain seq x y z
N MET A 1 1.13 12.90 -2.41
CA MET A 1 1.18 11.96 -1.26
C MET A 1 0.00 11.04 -1.41
N ILE A 2 0.24 9.73 -1.56
CA ILE A 2 -0.82 8.72 -1.78
C ILE A 2 -1.04 7.98 -0.45
N VAL A 3 -2.28 7.78 -0.04
CA VAL A 3 -2.62 6.97 1.14
C VAL A 3 -3.25 5.67 0.67
N VAL A 4 -2.76 4.53 1.18
CA VAL A 4 -3.33 3.21 0.89
C VAL A 4 -3.72 2.55 2.22
N THR A 5 -5.02 2.44 2.47
CA THR A 5 -5.56 1.68 3.59
C THR A 5 -5.64 0.19 3.22
N GLY A 6 -5.31 -0.72 4.15
CA GLY A 6 -5.22 -2.15 3.84
C GLY A 6 -4.02 -2.50 2.94
N GLY A 7 -2.98 -1.64 2.93
CA GLY A 7 -1.84 -1.75 2.01
C GLY A 7 -0.89 -2.92 2.27
N ALA A 8 -0.99 -3.59 3.41
CA ALA A 8 -0.25 -4.82 3.72
C ALA A 8 -1.01 -6.10 3.32
N GLY A 9 -2.31 -5.99 3.00
CA GLY A 9 -3.12 -7.11 2.50
C GLY A 9 -2.79 -7.53 1.06
N PHE A 10 -3.44 -8.61 0.58
CA PHE A 10 -3.19 -9.16 -0.77
C PHE A 10 -3.35 -8.14 -1.90
N ILE A 11 -4.46 -7.41 -1.90
CA ILE A 11 -4.73 -6.39 -2.94
C ILE A 11 -3.88 -5.15 -2.71
N GLY A 12 -3.84 -4.65 -1.46
CA GLY A 12 -3.13 -3.44 -1.10
C GLY A 12 -1.64 -3.49 -1.44
N SER A 13 -0.98 -4.61 -1.16
CA SER A 13 0.45 -4.79 -1.45
C SER A 13 0.75 -4.76 -2.95
N ASN A 14 -0.13 -5.31 -3.79
CA ASN A 14 0.00 -5.23 -5.25
C ASN A 14 -0.24 -3.80 -5.78
N ILE A 15 -1.16 -3.04 -5.17
CA ILE A 15 -1.37 -1.62 -5.49
C ILE A 15 -0.11 -0.83 -5.15
N VAL A 16 0.45 -0.98 -3.94
CA VAL A 16 1.71 -0.31 -3.53
C VAL A 16 2.85 -0.66 -4.49
N LYS A 17 3.00 -1.95 -4.84
CA LYS A 17 3.99 -2.41 -5.83
C LYS A 17 3.81 -1.75 -7.20
N GLY A 18 2.58 -1.63 -7.69
CA GLY A 18 2.26 -0.95 -8.94
C GLY A 18 2.57 0.55 -8.90
N LEU A 19 2.28 1.21 -7.78
CA LEU A 19 2.60 2.62 -7.56
C LEU A 19 4.11 2.86 -7.52
N ASN A 20 4.86 2.00 -6.82
CA ASN A 20 6.33 2.11 -6.81
C ASN A 20 6.93 1.93 -8.20
N LYS A 21 6.43 0.98 -9.01
CA LYS A 21 6.87 0.80 -10.41
C LYS A 21 6.64 2.04 -11.28
N ARG A 22 5.64 2.86 -10.95
CA ARG A 22 5.34 4.13 -11.65
C ARG A 22 6.12 5.32 -11.09
N GLY A 23 7.07 5.10 -10.17
CA GLY A 23 7.91 6.15 -9.59
C GLY A 23 7.30 6.88 -8.40
N TYR A 24 6.13 6.45 -7.90
CA TYR A 24 5.57 7.03 -6.68
C TYR A 24 6.31 6.50 -5.45
N THR A 25 6.97 7.42 -4.74
CA THR A 25 7.75 7.11 -3.52
C THR A 25 7.08 7.61 -2.24
N LYS A 26 6.26 8.67 -2.32
CA LYS A 26 5.55 9.25 -1.17
C LYS A 26 4.19 8.59 -0.95
N ILE A 27 4.23 7.33 -0.48
CA ILE A 27 3.06 6.49 -0.18
C ILE A 27 3.00 6.23 1.32
N LEU A 28 1.88 6.60 1.95
CA LEU A 28 1.57 6.25 3.34
C LEU A 28 0.65 5.03 3.35
N VAL A 29 1.13 3.92 3.91
CA VAL A 29 0.33 2.72 4.09
C VAL A 29 -0.26 2.71 5.50
N VAL A 30 -1.56 2.48 5.60
CA VAL A 30 -2.27 2.32 6.87
C VAL A 30 -2.91 0.95 6.87
N ASP A 31 -2.60 0.12 7.87
CA ASP A 31 -3.18 -1.22 7.96
C ASP A 31 -3.43 -1.60 9.42
N ASN A 32 -4.38 -2.49 9.64
CA ASN A 32 -4.62 -3.13 10.92
C ASN A 32 -4.12 -4.58 10.85
N LEU A 33 -2.87 -4.79 11.26
CA LEU A 33 -2.18 -6.09 11.19
C LEU A 33 -2.69 -7.14 12.20
N THR A 34 -3.76 -6.85 12.94
CA THR A 34 -4.35 -7.78 13.93
C THR A 34 -5.21 -8.87 13.29
N LYS A 35 -5.62 -8.70 12.04
CA LYS A 35 -6.39 -9.69 11.28
C LYS A 35 -5.71 -9.92 9.93
N GLY A 36 -4.91 -10.98 9.85
CA GLY A 36 -4.32 -11.49 8.61
C GLY A 36 -4.98 -12.79 8.21
#